data_AF-A0A958IWA8-F1
#
_entry.id   AF-A0A958IWA8-F1
#
_cell.length_a   1.000
_cell.length_b   1.000
_cell.length_c   1.000
_cell.angle_alpha   90.00
_cell.angle_beta   90.00
_cell.angle_gamma   90.00
#
_symmetry.space_group_name_H-M   'P 1'
#
loop_
_entity.id
_entity.type
_entity.pdbx_description
1 polymer ?
#
loop_
_entity_poly.entity_id
_entity_poly.type
_entity_poly.pdbx_seq_one_letter_code
_entity_poly.pdbx_strand_id
1 'polypeptide(L)'
;MQLKSGDSHLRTRQKDGAEIFTIKEPRHVQYWMAQAFPVLLVIRNSAGKVRWMEIRDWLRKASENGKKEIRQIAFEGERFDVMSVRRWRDRVLQQG
;
A
#
# COMPACT_ATOMS: atom_id res chain seq x y z
N MET A 1 -7.52 8.10 4.16
CA MET A 1 -8.23 7.56 2.96
C MET A 1 -7.81 6.12 2.76
N GLN A 2 -8.71 5.23 2.30
CA GLN A 2 -8.41 3.80 2.09
C GLN A 2 -8.64 3.41 0.62
N LEU A 3 -7.67 2.73 0.01
CA LEU A 3 -7.83 2.05 -1.28
C LEU A 3 -8.19 0.58 -1.03
N LYS A 4 -9.33 0.13 -1.55
CA LYS A 4 -9.75 -1.28 -1.45
C LYS A 4 -9.62 -1.94 -2.82
N SER A 5 -9.03 -3.13 -2.87
CA SER A 5 -8.95 -3.91 -4.10
C SER A 5 -9.02 -5.42 -3.80
N GLY A 6 -9.51 -6.21 -4.75
CA GLY A 6 -9.45 -7.67 -4.68
C GLY A 6 -8.04 -8.20 -4.97
N ASP A 7 -7.79 -9.47 -4.68
CA ASP A 7 -6.54 -10.15 -5.05
C ASP A 7 -6.29 -10.22 -6.56
N SER A 8 -7.32 -10.12 -7.39
CA SER A 8 -7.19 -9.99 -8.85
C SER A 8 -6.35 -8.79 -9.30
N HIS A 9 -6.14 -7.81 -8.42
CA HIS A 9 -5.27 -6.64 -8.65
C HIS A 9 -3.81 -6.89 -8.26
N LEU A 10 -3.50 -8.00 -7.60
CA LEU A 10 -2.13 -8.44 -7.33
C LEU A 10 -1.69 -9.47 -8.37
N ARG A 11 -0.45 -9.34 -8.82
CA ARG A 11 0.22 -10.33 -9.66
C ARG A 11 1.54 -10.73 -9.02
N THR A 12 1.79 -12.03 -8.88
CA THR A 12 3.10 -12.51 -8.45
C THR A 12 4.10 -12.32 -9.57
N ARG A 13 5.17 -11.56 -9.31
CA ARG A 13 6.29 -11.40 -10.21
C ARG A 13 7.15 -12.67 -10.16
N GLN A 14 7.29 -13.35 -11.30
CA GLN A 14 7.98 -14.66 -11.34
C GLN A 14 9.45 -14.61 -10.94
N LYS A 15 10.12 -13.47 -11.16
CA LYS A 15 11.56 -13.33 -10.91
C LYS A 15 11.93 -13.46 -9.43
N ASP A 16 11.11 -12.93 -8.53
CA ASP A 16 11.42 -12.78 -7.10
C ASP A 16 10.26 -13.12 -6.17
N GLY A 17 9.13 -13.59 -6.72
CA GLY A 17 7.94 -13.94 -5.94
C GLY A 17 7.19 -12.75 -5.34
N ALA A 18 7.60 -11.51 -5.63
CA ALA A 18 6.96 -10.32 -5.07
C ALA A 18 5.51 -10.20 -5.58
N GLU A 19 4.59 -9.86 -4.69
CA GLU A 19 3.22 -9.52 -5.07
C GLU A 19 3.18 -8.07 -5.55
N ILE A 20 2.80 -7.85 -6.80
CA ILE A 20 2.81 -6.55 -7.44
C ILE A 20 1.39 -6.03 -7.62
N PHE A 21 1.12 -4.84 -7.08
CA PHE A 21 -0.07 -4.06 -7.39
C PHE A 21 0.23 -3.10 -8.54
N THR A 22 -0.44 -3.27 -9.67
CA THR A 22 -0.26 -2.40 -10.84
C THR A 22 -1.18 -1.18 -10.76
N ILE A 23 -0.59 0.00 -10.86
CA ILE A 23 -1.28 1.27 -10.90
C ILE A 23 -1.67 1.54 -12.36
N LYS A 24 -2.96 1.39 -12.67
CA LYS A 24 -3.47 1.61 -14.04
C LYS A 24 -3.37 3.05 -14.49
N GLU A 25 -3.53 3.99 -13.56
CA GLU A 25 -3.60 5.42 -13.85
C GLU A 25 -2.56 6.17 -13.01
N PRO A 26 -1.47 6.67 -13.62
CA PRO A 26 -0.39 7.34 -12.89
C PRO A 26 -0.83 8.54 -12.06
N ARG A 27 -1.90 9.24 -12.48
CA ARG A 27 -2.51 10.35 -11.72
C ARG A 27 -2.91 9.98 -10.29
N HIS A 28 -3.23 8.71 -10.04
CA HIS A 28 -3.55 8.25 -8.70
C HIS A 28 -2.35 8.33 -7.75
N VAL A 29 -1.13 8.17 -8.24
CA VAL A 29 0.09 8.27 -7.41
C VAL A 29 0.22 9.67 -6.81
N GLN A 30 0.11 10.70 -7.65
CA GLN A 30 0.15 12.10 -7.22
C GLN A 30 -0.94 12.37 -6.19
N TYR A 31 -2.17 11.93 -6.48
CA TYR A 31 -3.31 12.08 -5.58
C TYR A 31 -3.10 11.40 -4.22
N TRP A 32 -2.55 10.18 -4.17
CA TRP A 32 -2.28 9.45 -2.93
C TRP A 32 -1.14 10.06 -2.12
N MET A 33 -0.07 10.52 -2.77
CA MET A 33 1.06 11.16 -2.10
C MET A 33 0.72 12.54 -1.53
N ALA A 34 -0.21 13.25 -2.16
CA ALA A 34 -0.66 14.58 -1.75
C ALA A 34 -1.54 14.59 -0.48
N GLN A 35 -2.04 13.41 -0.05
CA GLN A 35 -2.90 13.34 1.14
C GLN A 35 -2.15 13.79 2.40
N ALA A 36 -2.85 14.49 3.29
CA ALA A 36 -2.31 14.93 4.58
C ALA A 36 -2.19 13.78 5.59
N PHE A 37 -2.91 12.68 5.36
CA PHE A 37 -3.00 11.51 6.24
C PHE A 37 -2.49 10.24 5.52
N PRO A 38 -2.20 9.16 6.26
CA PRO A 38 -1.83 7.88 5.68
C PRO A 38 -2.86 7.35 4.66
N VAL A 39 -2.36 6.71 3.61
CA VAL A 39 -3.16 6.03 2.59
C VAL A 39 -2.90 4.54 2.68
N LEU A 40 -3.94 3.77 3.00
CA LEU A 40 -3.83 2.34 3.20
C LEU A 40 -4.33 1.59 1.97
N LEU A 41 -3.45 0.81 1.34
CA LEU A 41 -3.81 -0.18 0.33
C LEU A 41 -4.27 -1.45 1.05
N VAL A 42 -5.53 -1.81 0.86
CA VAL A 42 -6.16 -2.96 1.51
C VAL A 42 -6.59 -3.99 0.47
N ILE A 43 -6.04 -5.19 0.60
CA ILE A 43 -6.30 -6.33 -0.29
C ILE A 43 -7.02 -7.42 0.50
N ARG A 44 -8.18 -7.85 -0.01
CA ARG A 44 -8.85 -9.07 0.44
C ARG A 44 -8.59 -10.17 -0.58
N ASN A 45 -8.04 -11.30 -0.13
CA ASN A 45 -7.86 -12.46 -1.00
C ASN A 45 -9.08 -13.38 -1.01
N SER A 46 -9.11 -14.28 -1.99
CA SER A 46 -10.12 -15.32 -2.18
C SER A 46 -10.32 -16.21 -0.95
N ALA A 47 -9.28 -16.44 -0.15
CA ALA A 47 -9.35 -17.15 1.13
C ALA A 47 -9.96 -16.32 2.28
N GLY A 48 -10.47 -15.12 2.00
CA GLY A 48 -11.09 -14.23 2.98
C GLY A 48 -10.13 -13.51 3.92
N LYS A 49 -8.81 -13.65 3.72
CA LYS A 49 -7.80 -12.93 4.50
C LYS A 49 -7.66 -11.51 3.97
N VAL A 50 -7.59 -10.56 4.90
CA VAL A 50 -7.35 -9.14 4.59
C VAL A 50 -5.91 -8.78 4.96
N ARG A 51 -5.23 -8.09 4.05
CA ARG A 51 -3.89 -7.53 4.26
C ARG A 51 -3.90 -6.04 3.92
N TRP A 52 -3.05 -5.28 4.59
CA TRP A 52 -2.95 -3.84 4.38
C TRP A 52 -1.49 -3.35 4.37
N MET A 53 -1.26 -2.25 3.66
CA MET A 53 0.03 -1.58 3.57
C MET A 53 -0.20 -0.07 3.52
N GLU A 54 0.59 0.71 4.25
CA GLU A 54 0.63 2.17 4.08
C GLU A 54 1.45 2.49 2.82
N ILE A 55 0.82 3.17 1.86
CA ILE A 55 1.41 3.44 0.56
C ILE A 55 1.78 4.90 0.33
N ARG A 56 1.31 5.87 1.12
CA ARG A 56 1.66 7.29 0.90
C ARG A 56 3.15 7.51 1.09
N ASP A 57 3.68 7.10 2.23
CA ASP A 57 5.08 7.34 2.57
C ASP A 57 5.99 6.40 1.76
N TRP A 58 5.50 5.20 1.46
CA TRP A 58 6.16 4.30 0.50
C TRP A 58 6.29 4.95 -0.88
N LEU A 59 5.20 5.51 -1.43
CA LEU A 59 5.20 6.16 -2.75
C LEU A 59 6.09 7.40 -2.76
N ARG A 60 6.09 8.21 -1.70
CA ARG A 60 7.01 9.36 -1.58
C ARG A 60 8.47 8.93 -1.65
N LYS A 61 8.85 7.87 -0.93
CA LYS A 61 10.21 7.32 -0.96
C LYS A 61 10.54 6.73 -2.33
N ALA A 62 9.68 5.87 -2.86
CA ALA A 62 9.92 5.17 -4.13
C ALA A 62 9.98 6.11 -5.34
N SER A 63 9.15 7.17 -5.35
CA SER A 63 9.09 8.17 -6.43
C SER A 63 10.11 9.31 -6.29
N GLU A 64 10.98 9.30 -5.28
CA GLU A 64 11.84 10.44 -4.96
C GLU A 64 11.05 11.76 -4.82
N ASN A 65 9.98 11.72 -4.03
CA ASN A 65 8.99 12.80 -3.87
C ASN A 65 8.37 13.26 -5.20
N GLY A 66 7.99 12.32 -6.06
CA GLY A 66 7.28 12.58 -7.32
C GLY A 66 8.16 12.86 -8.53
N LYS A 67 9.49 12.79 -8.39
CA LYS A 67 10.44 12.94 -9.51
C LYS A 67 10.45 11.73 -10.46
N LYS A 68 10.14 10.54 -9.95
CA LYS A 68 10.08 9.29 -10.70
C LYS A 68 8.64 8.80 -10.82
N GLU A 69 8.26 8.40 -12.03
CA GLU A 69 6.97 7.78 -12.27
C GLU A 69 6.94 6.37 -11.66
N ILE A 70 5.92 6.09 -10.85
CA ILE A 70 5.70 4.78 -10.24
C ILE A 70 4.44 4.15 -10.85
N ARG A 71 4.59 2.95 -11.41
CA ARG A 71 3.48 2.17 -11.98
C ARG A 71 3.16 0.88 -11.23
N GLN A 72 4.04 0.50 -10.31
CA GLN A 72 3.96 -0.77 -9.60
C GLN A 72 4.32 -0.56 -8.14
N ILE A 73 3.54 -1.18 -7.26
CA ILE A 73 3.82 -1.25 -5.83
C ILE A 73 4.14 -2.69 -5.50
N ALA A 74 5.31 -2.93 -4.89
CA ALA A 74 5.58 -4.20 -4.24
C ALA A 74 4.74 -4.26 -2.96
N PHE A 75 3.71 -5.10 -2.96
CA PHE A 75 2.74 -5.21 -1.89
C PHE A 75 3.27 -6.10 -0.77
N GLU A 76 3.88 -5.46 0.23
CA GLU A 76 4.39 -6.11 1.44
C GLU A 76 3.37 -5.98 2.58
N GLY A 77 2.11 -6.30 2.29
CA GLY A 77 1.01 -6.07 3.24
C GLY A 77 1.04 -7.00 4.44
N GLU A 78 0.91 -6.45 5.65
CA GLU A 78 0.72 -7.24 6.87
C GLU A 78 -0.76 -7.65 7.02
N ARG A 79 -1.03 -8.70 7.80
CA ARG A 79 -2.41 -9.13 8.07
C ARG A 79 -3.17 -8.01 8.77
N PHE A 80 -4.40 -7.75 8.33
CA PHE A 80 -5.30 -6.82 8.99
C PHE A 80 -6.00 -7.53 10.15
N ASP A 81 -5.46 -7.35 11.36
CA ASP A 81 -5.96 -7.94 12.60
C ASP A 81 -5.77 -6.94 13.77
N VAL A 82 -6.31 -7.31 14.94
CA VAL A 82 -6.25 -6.45 16.13
C VAL A 82 -4.81 -6.09 16.51
N MET A 83 -3.87 -7.02 16.33
CA MET A 83 -2.48 -6.81 16.72
C MET A 83 -1.76 -5.88 15.75
N SER A 84 -1.99 -5.98 14.45
CA SER A 84 -1.42 -5.05 13.47
C SER A 84 -1.98 -3.65 13.62
N VAL A 85 -3.28 -3.50 13.90
CA VAL A 85 -3.90 -2.19 14.20
C VAL A 85 -3.29 -1.57 15.45
N ARG A 86 -3.10 -2.34 16.52
CA ARG A 86 -2.44 -1.84 17.75
C ARG A 86 -1.02 -1.39 17.49
N ARG A 87 -0.21 -2.19 16.77
CA ARG A 87 1.15 -1.80 16.38
C ARG A 87 1.18 -0.56 15.48
N TRP A 88 0.19 -0.41 14.60
CA TRP A 88 0.07 0.78 13.75
C TRP A 88 -0.24 2.03 14.57
N ARG A 89 -1.21 1.93 15.50
CA ARG A 89 -1.52 2.99 16.46
C ARG A 89 -0.26 3.43 17.21
N ASP A 90 0.49 2.49 17.76
CA ASP A 90 1.70 2.82 18.54
C ASP A 90 2.74 3.53 17.66
N ARG A 91 2.93 3.09 16.40
CA ARG A 91 3.82 3.76 15.43
C ARG A 91 3.40 5.20 15.10
N VAL A 92 2.11 5.45 14.92
CA VAL A 92 1.60 6.78 14.54
C VAL A 92 1.53 7.72 15.74
N LEU A 93 1.17 7.23 16.93
CA LEU A 93 1.04 8.04 18.14
C LEU A 93 2.37 8.32 18.85
N GLN A 94 3.43 7.52 18.62
CA GLN A 94 4.78 7.82 19.10
C GLN A 94 5.49 8.94 18.31
N GLN A 95 4.91 9.40 17.21
CA GLN A 95 5.43 10.54 16.42
C GLN A 95 4.82 11.89 16.85
N GLY A 96 4.15 11.93 18.02
CA GLY A 96 3.58 13.14 18.62
C GLY A 96 4.49 13.76 19.65
#